data_AF-A0A7S2ERI9-F1
#
_entry.id   AF-A0A7S2ERI9-F1
#
_cell.length_a   1.000
_cell.length_b   1.000
_cell.length_c   1.000
_cell.angle_alpha   90.00
_cell.angle_beta   90.00
_cell.angle_gamma   90.00
#
_symmetry.space_group_name_H-M   'P 1'
#
loop_
_entity.id
_entity.type
_entity.pdbx_description
1 polymer ?
#
loop_
_entity_poly.entity_id
_entity_poly.type
_entity_poly.pdbx_seq_one_letter_code
_entity_poly.pdbx_strand_id
1 'polypeptide(L)'
;MMAMWVFSIDKVILFLGLSQNVARIGLEYTRVAVFHYLMEGVAESYCVLLDITDHETFGLIVDITEGITDVAVVWAVAAFYPIDLVTVGFIHLVVAVFFFIFTLVSALCKGWLSAFWGG
;
A
#
# COMPACT_ATOMS: atom_id res chain seq x y z
N MET A 1 -4.91 12.41 9.07
CA MET A 1 -4.48 11.71 10.30
C MET A 1 -3.08 11.11 10.16
N MET A 2 -2.75 10.47 9.02
CA MET A 2 -1.42 9.90 8.70
C MET A 2 -0.22 10.86 8.89
N ALA A 3 -0.33 12.11 8.44
CA ALA A 3 0.78 13.08 8.54
C ALA A 3 1.20 13.39 9.98
N MET A 4 0.29 13.26 10.96
CA MET A 4 0.61 13.46 12.38
C MET A 4 1.57 12.39 12.90
N TRP A 5 1.40 11.15 12.44
CA TRP A 5 2.19 9.99 12.86
C TRP A 5 3.64 10.08 12.40
N VAL A 6 3.89 10.68 11.24
CA VAL A 6 5.25 10.93 10.71
C VAL A 6 6.12 11.76 11.66
N PHE A 7 5.52 12.58 12.53
CA PHE A 7 6.24 13.45 13.46
C PHE A 7 6.12 13.05 14.92
N SER A 8 5.25 12.09 15.26
CA SER A 8 4.86 11.81 16.64
C SER A 8 5.01 10.36 17.06
N ILE A 9 5.22 9.43 16.12
CA ILE A 9 5.25 7.99 16.43
C ILE A 9 6.41 7.61 17.35
N ASP A 10 7.57 8.26 17.21
CA ASP A 10 8.73 8.06 18.08
C ASP A 10 8.42 8.40 19.54
N LYS A 11 7.73 9.52 19.78
CA LYS A 11 7.31 9.95 21.13
C LYS A 11 6.31 8.98 21.74
N VAL A 12 5.39 8.46 20.93
CA VAL A 12 4.41 7.45 21.38
C VAL A 12 5.11 6.14 21.72
N ILE A 13 6.05 5.68 20.89
CA ILE A 13 6.82 4.46 21.14
C ILE A 13 7.65 4.59 22.43
N LEU A 14 8.29 5.74 22.66
CA LEU A 14 9.02 6.00 23.90
C LEU A 14 8.08 6.09 25.11
N PHE A 15 6.90 6.68 24.95
CA PHE A 15 5.88 6.74 26.01
C PHE A 15 5.41 5.34 26.43
N LEU A 16 5.37 4.38 25.50
CA LEU A 16 5.08 2.97 25.78
C LEU A 16 6.23 2.23 26.48
N GLY A 17 7.33 2.91 26.80
CA GLY A 17 8.48 2.33 27.51
C GLY A 17 9.42 1.52 26.61
N LEU A 18 9.30 1.65 25.28
CA LEU A 18 10.18 0.96 24.33
C LEU A 18 11.52 1.71 24.18
N SER A 19 12.53 0.99 23.66
CA SER A 19 13.87 1.55 23.53
C SER A 19 13.97 2.63 22.44
N GLN A 20 14.96 3.51 22.58
CA GLN A 20 15.28 4.55 21.59
C GLN A 20 15.55 3.97 20.19
N ASN A 21 16.16 2.78 20.11
CA ASN A 21 16.37 2.11 18.83
C ASN A 21 15.05 1.69 18.17
N VAL A 22 14.09 1.18 18.93
CA VAL A 22 12.78 0.80 18.41
C VAL A 22 12.00 2.05 17.95
N ALA A 23 12.05 3.13 18.73
CA ALA A 23 11.43 4.40 18.37
C ALA A 23 11.97 4.97 17.05
N ARG A 24 13.30 4.91 16.86
CA ARG A 24 13.96 5.35 15.62
C ARG A 24 13.53 4.51 14.42
N ILE A 25 13.59 3.19 14.53
CA ILE A 25 13.19 2.27 13.45
C ILE A 25 11.71 2.46 13.10
N GLY A 26 10.84 2.61 14.10
CA GLY A 26 9.42 2.88 13.90
C GLY A 26 9.16 4.20 13.17
N LEU A 27 9.91 5.26 13.50
CA LEU A 27 9.81 6.55 12.80
C LEU A 27 10.26 6.45 11.33
N GLU A 28 11.40 5.80 11.09
CA GLU A 28 11.94 5.60 9.73
C GLU A 28 10.97 4.80 8.86
N TYR A 29 10.40 3.71 9.39
CA TYR A 29 9.37 2.93 8.71
C TYR A 29 8.10 3.74 8.45
N THR A 30 7.60 4.45 9.46
CA THR A 30 6.34 5.22 9.36
C THR A 30 6.38 6.26 8.25
N ARG A 31 7.56 6.87 8.00
CA ARG A 31 7.76 7.81 6.89
C ARG A 31 7.49 7.18 5.52
N VAL A 32 7.79 5.90 5.34
CA VAL A 32 7.52 5.17 4.11
C VAL A 32 6.08 4.65 4.10
N ALA A 33 5.64 4.05 5.22
CA ALA A 33 4.31 3.46 5.35
C ALA A 33 3.17 4.47 5.10
N VAL A 34 3.37 5.75 5.43
CA VAL A 34 2.38 6.80 5.11
C VAL A 34 2.07 6.89 3.62
N PHE A 35 3.07 6.72 2.75
CA PHE A 35 2.83 6.75 1.30
C PHE A 35 2.12 5.49 0.83
N HIS A 36 2.45 4.33 1.41
CA HIS A 36 1.75 3.08 1.14
C HIS A 36 0.26 3.21 1.47
N TYR A 37 -0.07 3.67 2.68
CA TYR A 37 -1.47 3.86 3.07
C TYR A 37 -2.19 4.96 2.28
N LEU A 38 -1.47 5.99 1.83
CA LEU A 38 -2.06 6.99 0.93
C LEU A 38 -2.46 6.34 -0.40
N MET A 39 -1.58 5.52 -0.97
CA MET A 39 -1.85 4.79 -2.21
C MET A 39 -2.98 3.79 -2.04
N GLU A 40 -3.01 3.04 -0.94
CA GLU A 40 -4.08 2.10 -0.61
C GLU A 40 -5.43 2.81 -0.53
N GLY A 41 -5.52 3.96 0.16
CA GLY A 41 -6.77 4.73 0.21
C GLY A 41 -7.23 5.26 -1.15
N VAL A 42 -6.30 5.60 -2.05
CA VAL A 42 -6.64 5.97 -3.44
C VAL A 42 -7.11 4.75 -4.24
N ALA A 43 -6.44 3.61 -4.07
CA ALA A 43 -6.80 2.35 -4.74
C ALA A 43 -8.18 1.86 -4.29
N GLU A 44 -8.46 1.84 -2.98
CA GLU A 44 -9.78 1.49 -2.43
C GLU A 44 -10.87 2.41 -2.98
N SER A 45 -10.63 3.72 -3.01
CA SER A 45 -11.59 4.69 -3.59
C SER A 45 -11.90 4.38 -5.05
N TYR A 46 -10.91 3.89 -5.81
CA TYR A 46 -11.08 3.48 -7.19
C TYR A 46 -11.80 2.13 -7.32
N CYS A 47 -11.49 1.15 -6.46
CA CYS A 47 -12.18 -0.14 -6.41
C CYS A 47 -13.67 0.03 -6.11
N VAL A 48 -14.05 0.95 -5.22
CA VAL A 48 -15.46 1.29 -4.98
C VAL A 48 -16.18 1.72 -6.27
N LEU A 49 -15.51 2.45 -7.17
CA LEU A 49 -16.11 2.80 -8.48
C LEU A 49 -16.30 1.56 -9.37
N LEU A 50 -15.36 0.62 -9.32
CA LEU A 50 -15.47 -0.64 -10.04
C LEU A 50 -16.61 -1.50 -9.50
N ASP A 51 -16.80 -1.55 -8.18
CA ASP A 51 -17.88 -2.29 -7.53
C ASP A 51 -19.26 -1.79 -7.97
N ILE A 52 -19.43 -0.46 -8.07
CA ILE A 52 -20.68 0.17 -8.55
C ILE A 52 -20.98 -0.19 -10.02
N THR A 53 -19.97 -0.63 -10.78
CA THR A 53 -20.12 -1.06 -12.19
C THR A 53 -20.14 -2.58 -12.37
N ASP A 54 -20.41 -3.34 -11.30
CA ASP A 54 -20.44 -4.81 -11.27
C ASP A 54 -19.08 -5.48 -11.58
N HIS A 55 -17.96 -4.80 -11.29
CA HIS A 55 -16.60 -5.34 -11.47
C HIS A 55 -15.93 -5.80 -10.16
N GLU A 56 -16.70 -6.04 -9.09
CA GLU A 56 -16.20 -6.49 -7.78
C GLU A 56 -15.34 -7.76 -7.88
N THR A 57 -15.73 -8.71 -8.73
CA THR A 57 -14.94 -9.95 -8.92
C THR A 57 -13.54 -9.67 -9.47
N PHE A 58 -13.39 -8.64 -10.32
CA PHE A 58 -12.07 -8.24 -10.79
C PHE A 58 -11.24 -7.62 -9.65
N GLY A 59 -11.84 -6.73 -8.86
CA GLY A 59 -11.21 -6.15 -7.68
C GLY A 59 -10.70 -7.23 -6.71
N LEU A 60 -11.56 -8.20 -6.37
CA LEU A 60 -11.20 -9.32 -5.52
C LEU A 60 -10.01 -10.14 -6.06
N ILE A 61 -9.98 -10.42 -7.36
CA ILE A 61 -8.86 -11.16 -7.99
C ILE A 61 -7.56 -10.36 -7.89
N VAL A 62 -7.63 -9.05 -8.14
CA VAL A 62 -6.49 -8.14 -8.02
C VAL A 62 -5.97 -8.15 -6.59
N ASP A 63 -6.83 -7.95 -5.58
CA ASP A 63 -6.44 -7.89 -4.17
C ASP A 63 -5.75 -9.18 -3.70
N ILE A 64 -6.32 -10.34 -4.06
CA ILE A 64 -5.71 -11.64 -3.74
C ILE A 64 -4.33 -11.77 -4.41
N THR A 65 -4.22 -11.34 -5.67
CA THR A 65 -2.97 -11.42 -6.43
C THR A 65 -1.92 -10.46 -5.87
N GLU A 66 -2.33 -9.27 -5.45
CA GLU A 66 -1.50 -8.26 -4.80
C GLU A 66 -0.94 -8.81 -3.48
N GLY A 67 -1.78 -9.33 -2.60
CA GLY A 67 -1.34 -9.89 -1.32
C GLY A 67 -0.38 -11.07 -1.49
N ILE A 68 -0.62 -11.96 -2.46
CA ILE A 68 0.31 -13.06 -2.77
C ILE A 68 1.64 -12.50 -3.30
N THR A 69 1.60 -11.52 -4.19
CA THR A 69 2.80 -10.91 -4.78
C THR A 69 3.63 -10.19 -3.72
N ASP A 70 2.98 -9.45 -2.84
CA ASP A 70 3.61 -8.74 -1.74
C ASP A 70 4.40 -9.69 -0.83
N VAL A 71 3.74 -10.74 -0.34
CA VAL A 71 4.38 -11.77 0.50
C VAL A 71 5.51 -12.47 -0.25
N ALA A 72 5.31 -12.80 -1.53
CA ALA A 72 6.31 -13.47 -2.34
C ALA A 72 7.56 -12.61 -2.57
N VAL A 73 7.39 -11.31 -2.83
CA VAL A 73 8.51 -10.37 -3.03
C VAL A 73 9.26 -10.16 -1.72
N VAL A 74 8.56 -9.94 -0.60
CA VAL A 74 9.21 -9.81 0.72
C VAL A 74 10.00 -11.09 1.04
N TRP A 75 9.42 -12.27 0.85
CA TRP A 75 10.10 -13.54 1.07
C TRP A 75 11.33 -13.70 0.17
N ALA A 76 11.21 -13.40 -1.12
CA ALA A 76 12.31 -13.50 -2.06
C ALA A 76 13.47 -12.58 -1.67
N VAL A 77 13.20 -11.31 -1.36
CA VAL A 77 14.26 -10.37 -0.96
C VAL A 77 14.91 -10.80 0.36
N ALA A 78 14.11 -11.23 1.34
CA ALA A 78 14.59 -11.71 2.64
C ALA A 78 15.46 -12.97 2.54
N ALA A 79 15.22 -13.82 1.54
CA ALA A 79 15.99 -15.05 1.33
C ALA A 79 17.43 -14.77 0.85
N PHE A 80 17.67 -13.63 0.19
CA PHE A 80 18.98 -13.30 -0.39
C PHE A 80 19.72 -12.18 0.36
N TYR A 81 19.01 -11.30 1.07
CA TYR A 81 19.59 -10.15 1.74
C TYR A 81 19.00 -9.94 3.14
N PRO A 82 19.80 -9.47 4.12
CA PRO A 82 19.25 -8.99 5.38
C PRO A 82 18.39 -7.76 5.10
N ILE A 83 17.09 -7.88 5.33
CA ILE A 83 16.12 -6.81 5.13
C ILE A 83 15.86 -6.05 6.43
N ASP A 84 15.76 -4.73 6.33
CA ASP A 84 15.25 -3.88 7.40
C ASP A 84 13.77 -3.52 7.18
N LEU A 85 13.15 -2.94 8.21
CA LEU A 85 11.73 -2.61 8.18
C LEU A 85 11.41 -1.54 7.11
N VAL A 86 12.36 -0.64 6.84
CA VAL A 86 12.23 0.41 5.82
C VAL A 86 12.15 -0.20 4.42
N THR A 87 13.01 -1.18 4.13
CA THR A 87 13.00 -1.93 2.86
C THR A 87 11.68 -2.64 2.66
N VAL A 88 11.13 -3.27 3.70
CA VAL A 88 9.79 -3.89 3.65
C VAL A 88 8.72 -2.86 3.33
N GLY A 89 8.75 -1.68 3.97
CA GLY A 89 7.83 -0.59 3.66
C GLY A 89 7.91 -0.12 2.19
N PHE A 90 9.10 -0.09 1.60
CA PHE A 90 9.26 0.23 0.18
C PHE A 90 8.73 -0.86 -0.74
N ILE A 91 8.89 -2.15 -0.38
CA ILE A 91 8.33 -3.26 -1.15
C ILE A 91 6.81 -3.12 -1.21
N HIS A 92 6.14 -2.96 -0.06
CA HIS A 92 4.69 -2.75 -0.01
C HIS A 92 4.24 -1.56 -0.87
N LEU A 93 4.93 -0.42 -0.76
CA LEU A 93 4.62 0.76 -1.56
C LEU A 93 4.76 0.49 -3.08
N VAL A 94 5.84 -0.17 -3.50
CA VAL A 94 6.08 -0.48 -4.93
C VAL A 94 5.03 -1.44 -5.47
N VAL A 95 4.68 -2.48 -4.70
CA VAL A 95 3.64 -3.44 -5.06
C VAL A 95 2.30 -2.74 -5.19
N ALA A 96 1.89 -1.94 -4.19
CA ALA A 96 0.63 -1.20 -4.22
C ALA A 96 0.55 -0.24 -5.43
N VAL A 97 1.62 0.50 -5.73
CA VAL A 97 1.67 1.40 -6.90
C VAL A 97 1.53 0.61 -8.20
N PHE A 98 2.23 -0.52 -8.32
CA PHE A 98 2.16 -1.37 -9.51
C PHE A 98 0.75 -1.91 -9.74
N PHE A 99 0.11 -2.48 -8.70
CA PHE A 99 -1.24 -3.02 -8.80
C PHE A 99 -2.29 -1.93 -9.03
N PHE A 100 -2.14 -0.77 -8.40
CA PHE A 100 -3.00 0.38 -8.69
C PHE A 100 -2.93 0.80 -10.17
N ILE A 101 -1.72 0.95 -10.73
CA ILE A 101 -1.54 1.30 -12.15
C ILE A 101 -2.12 0.20 -13.04
N PHE A 102 -1.88 -1.07 -12.72
CA PHE A 102 -2.42 -2.20 -13.46
C PHE A 102 -3.96 -2.19 -13.49
N THR A 103 -4.60 -1.96 -12.34
CA THR A 103 -6.05 -1.87 -12.18
C THR A 103 -6.62 -0.68 -12.96
N LEU A 104 -5.98 0.48 -12.83
CA LEU A 104 -6.35 1.70 -13.57
C LEU A 104 -6.30 1.44 -15.08
N VAL A 105 -5.17 0.95 -15.60
CA VAL A 105 -5.00 0.67 -17.03
C VAL A 105 -5.99 -0.39 -17.52
N SER A 106 -6.20 -1.45 -16.75
CA SER A 106 -7.14 -2.53 -17.12
C SER A 106 -8.56 -2.02 -17.25
N ALA A 107 -9.02 -1.20 -16.30
CA ALA A 107 -10.34 -0.60 -16.32
C ALA A 107 -10.51 0.41 -17.48
N LEU A 108 -9.46 1.20 -17.79
CA LEU A 108 -9.47 2.11 -18.94
C LEU A 108 -9.52 1.38 -20.27
N CYS A 109 -8.68 0.36 -20.45
CA CYS A 109 -8.63 -0.44 -21.68
C CYS A 109 -9.94 -1.17 -21.96
N LYS A 110 -10.66 -1.57 -20.92
CA LYS A 110 -11.98 -2.22 -21.04
C LYS A 110 -13.15 -1.25 -21.06
N GLY A 111 -12.89 0.05 -20.88
CA GLY A 111 -13.92 1.10 -20.90
C GLY A 111 -14.91 1.01 -19.73
N TRP A 112 -14.55 0.35 -18.63
CA TRP A 112 -15.45 0.11 -17.50
C TRP A 112 -15.93 1.40 -16.83
N LEU A 113 -15.10 2.44 -16.85
CA LEU A 113 -15.44 3.75 -16.31
C LEU A 113 -15.97 4.74 -17.35
N SER A 114 -16.24 4.31 -18.59
CA SER A 114 -16.73 5.20 -19.65
C SER A 114 -18.01 5.96 -19.25
N ALA A 115 -18.86 5.36 -18.42
CA ALA A 115 -20.08 5.98 -17.88
C ALA A 115 -19.82 7.19 -16.96
N PHE A 116 -18.63 7.28 -16.34
CA PHE A 116 -18.26 8.39 -15.44
C PHE A 116 -17.36 9.43 -16.10
N TRP A 117 -16.86 9.13 -17.30
CA TRP A 117 -15.89 9.96 -18.03
C TRP A 117 -16.56 10.84 -19.10
N GLY A 118 -17.88 10.74 -19.27
CA GLY A 118 -18.69 11.62 -20.14
C GLY A 118 -19.23 12.85 -19.41
N GLY A 119 -19.29 14.05 -20.01
CA GLY A 119 -19.19 14.36 -21.44
C GLY A 119 -20.41 13.85 -22.20
#